data_AF-A0A0R0E5P4-F1
#
_entry.id   AF-A0A0R0E5P4-F1
#
_cell.length_a   1.000
_cell.length_b   1.000
_cell.length_c   1.000
_cell.angle_alpha   90.00
_cell.angle_beta   90.00
_cell.angle_gamma   90.00
#
_symmetry.space_group_name_H-M   'P 1'
#
loop_
_entity.id
_entity.type
_entity.pdbx_description
1 polymer ?
#
loop_
_entity_poly.entity_id
_entity_poly.type
_entity_poly.pdbx_seq_one_letter_code
_entity_poly.pdbx_strand_id
1 'polypeptide(L)'
;MESSEEEDDFPSIESIIPQSKVDSLYQSHTEKGIRKLCCELLDLKDSVENLCGNMHSKFLAFLRISEEAVEVKHELIELQKHISAQGILVQDLMTGVCRELEEWNQSSNDVAEIQQEPELPELLEPLPNERNDQKILFLETIDVLLAEHKFEEALEALDAEEINSAELKGSGNNSSDDVSLYKSSLLERKAMLEDQLVGIAEQPSVSFPELKTALNGLIKLGKGPLAHQLMLKFYQSHLQKRIEALLPSSSLCPETFPSTLSKIVFSVISLTIKESALIFGDNPVYTNRVVQWAEWEIEYFVRVVKENAPLSETVSALRAASISIQASLNYCSILESQGLKLSKLLLVLLRPSVEEVLESNFRRARRVVLDMAECCPLSPQFASSLSAIASSSSSMLVESGMRFMHIVEEILEQLTPTVSLHFGGNVLNRILQLFDKYMDALTRALPGPSDDDNLPELKEVALFRAETDSEQLAILGIAFTILDELLPNAVLSRWMLQSESKAKEPNSGATENVTFNTNASVELKEWRKHLQHSFDKLRDHFCLQYIVTFIYSREGKTRLNAHIYLSDNREDLYWDSDPLPSLPFQSLLEIDFLNEAVAVICSLI
;
A
#
# COMPACT_ATOMS: atom_id res chain seq x y z
N MET A 1 20.58 48.47 -44.14
CA MET A 1 21.43 47.35 -44.61
C MET A 1 20.87 46.12 -43.95
N GLU A 2 20.29 45.25 -44.76
CA GLU A 2 19.83 43.92 -44.37
C GLU A 2 21.04 43.05 -44.03
N SER A 3 20.97 42.30 -42.93
CA SER A 3 21.58 40.97 -42.88
C SER A 3 20.66 40.04 -42.12
N SER A 4 20.13 39.08 -42.85
CA SER A 4 19.41 37.89 -42.43
C SER A 4 20.27 37.02 -41.52
N GLU A 5 19.82 36.80 -40.29
CA GLU A 5 20.24 35.66 -39.47
C GLU A 5 19.22 34.55 -39.70
N GLU A 6 19.59 33.61 -40.58
CA GLU A 6 18.96 32.29 -40.63
C GLU A 6 19.50 31.50 -39.43
N GLU A 7 18.64 31.30 -38.41
CA GLU A 7 18.88 30.28 -37.39
C GLU A 7 18.63 28.92 -38.05
N ASP A 8 19.71 28.26 -38.47
CA ASP A 8 19.70 26.84 -38.84
C ASP A 8 19.35 26.02 -37.59
N ASP A 9 18.12 25.49 -37.57
CA ASP A 9 17.68 24.42 -36.67
C ASP A 9 18.62 23.21 -36.83
N PHE A 10 19.51 22.99 -35.86
CA PHE A 10 20.20 21.71 -35.74
C PHE A 10 19.20 20.66 -35.21
N PRO A 11 18.92 19.57 -35.96
CA PRO A 11 18.10 18.49 -35.45
C PRO A 11 18.83 17.85 -34.27
N SER A 12 18.15 17.78 -33.11
CA SER A 12 18.55 16.99 -31.96
C SER A 12 18.92 15.58 -32.43
N ILE A 13 20.19 15.21 -32.27
CA ILE A 13 20.75 13.95 -32.76
C ILE A 13 19.94 12.79 -32.22
N GLU A 14 19.21 12.18 -33.15
CA GLU A 14 18.44 10.97 -33.04
C GLU A 14 19.31 9.83 -32.48
N SER A 15 18.73 9.05 -31.58
CA SER A 15 19.34 7.87 -30.95
C SER A 15 20.06 6.99 -31.97
N ILE A 16 21.31 6.62 -31.70
CA ILE A 16 22.04 5.65 -32.53
C ILE A 16 21.34 4.30 -32.43
N ILE A 17 20.75 3.84 -33.55
CA ILE A 17 20.05 2.55 -33.64
C ILE A 17 21.02 1.40 -33.32
N PRO A 18 20.68 0.49 -32.37
CA PRO A 18 21.52 -0.65 -32.00
C PRO A 18 21.89 -1.53 -33.20
N GLN A 19 23.11 -2.07 -33.21
CA GLN A 19 23.58 -2.96 -34.30
C GLN A 19 22.67 -4.17 -34.55
N SER A 20 21.87 -4.58 -33.57
CA SER A 20 20.89 -5.67 -33.70
C SER A 20 19.71 -5.36 -34.63
N LYS A 21 19.49 -4.09 -34.97
CA LYS A 21 18.37 -3.62 -35.81
C LYS A 21 18.77 -3.19 -37.22
N VAL A 22 20.03 -3.37 -37.63
CA VAL A 22 20.52 -2.94 -38.95
C VAL A 22 21.01 -4.14 -39.77
N ASP A 23 20.46 -4.30 -40.98
CA ASP A 23 20.85 -5.34 -41.91
C ASP A 23 22.33 -5.22 -42.30
N SER A 24 23.14 -6.16 -41.78
CA SER A 24 24.60 -6.13 -41.88
C SER A 24 25.19 -6.28 -43.29
N LEU A 25 24.33 -6.57 -44.28
CA LEU A 25 24.66 -6.90 -45.68
C LEU A 25 24.95 -5.66 -46.56
N TYR A 26 24.43 -4.48 -46.23
CA TYR A 26 24.57 -3.27 -47.07
C TYR A 26 25.48 -2.18 -46.47
N GLN A 27 26.16 -2.48 -45.36
CA GLN A 27 26.84 -1.48 -44.55
C GLN A 27 28.35 -1.45 -44.82
N SER A 28 28.89 -0.28 -45.17
CA SER A 28 30.32 -0.13 -45.48
C SER A 28 31.21 -0.36 -44.25
N HIS A 29 32.44 -0.85 -44.45
CA HIS A 29 33.39 -1.05 -43.33
C HIS A 29 33.70 0.23 -42.57
N THR A 30 33.71 1.38 -43.26
CA THR A 30 33.90 2.70 -42.66
C THR A 30 32.72 3.07 -41.75
N GLU A 31 31.48 2.81 -42.18
CA GLU A 31 30.29 3.08 -41.36
C GLU A 31 30.23 2.19 -40.11
N LYS A 32 30.61 0.90 -40.24
CA LYS A 32 30.75 0.00 -39.09
C LYS A 32 31.80 0.51 -38.10
N GLY A 33 32.91 1.05 -38.60
CA GLY A 33 33.97 1.64 -37.79
C GLY A 33 33.53 2.92 -37.05
N ILE A 34 32.86 3.83 -37.75
CA ILE A 34 32.34 5.08 -37.17
C ILE A 34 31.30 4.75 -36.09
N ARG A 35 30.36 3.84 -36.37
CA ARG A 35 29.32 3.47 -35.40
C ARG A 35 29.89 2.81 -34.16
N LYS A 36 30.89 1.93 -34.31
CA LYS A 36 31.60 1.33 -33.18
C LYS A 36 32.26 2.39 -32.30
N LEU A 37 32.93 3.38 -32.91
CA LEU A 37 33.54 4.50 -32.19
C LEU A 37 32.49 5.34 -31.46
N CYS A 38 31.34 5.62 -32.08
CA CYS A 38 30.25 6.35 -31.43
C CYS A 38 29.65 5.59 -30.24
N CYS A 39 29.49 4.27 -30.33
CA CYS A 39 29.07 3.44 -29.20
C CYS A 39 30.11 3.50 -28.06
N GLU A 40 31.39 3.33 -28.36
CA GLU A 40 32.47 3.41 -27.37
C GLU A 40 32.56 4.80 -26.70
N LEU A 41 32.28 5.88 -27.44
CA LEU A 41 32.23 7.24 -26.91
C LEU A 41 31.01 7.49 -26.01
N LEU A 42 29.86 6.88 -26.32
CA LEU A 42 28.68 6.93 -25.47
C LEU A 42 28.89 6.14 -24.18
N ASP A 43 29.43 4.94 -24.27
CA ASP A 43 29.78 4.11 -23.09
C ASP A 43 30.79 4.84 -22.18
N LEU A 44 31.75 5.55 -22.78
CA LEU A 44 32.72 6.37 -22.05
C LEU A 44 32.04 7.58 -21.38
N LYS A 45 31.12 8.26 -22.07
CA LYS A 45 30.35 9.38 -21.52
C LYS A 45 29.52 8.93 -20.31
N ASP A 46 28.78 7.84 -20.43
CA ASP A 46 27.96 7.28 -19.34
C ASP A 46 28.84 6.86 -18.16
N SER A 47 30.02 6.29 -18.43
CA SER A 47 31.00 5.93 -17.39
C SER A 47 31.53 7.16 -16.65
N VAL A 48 31.80 8.27 -17.36
CA VAL A 48 32.26 9.53 -16.77
C VAL A 48 31.14 10.21 -15.98
N GLU A 49 29.91 10.23 -16.48
CA GLU A 49 28.76 10.80 -15.77
C GLU A 49 28.44 10.01 -14.49
N ASN A 50 28.49 8.68 -14.56
CA ASN A 50 28.33 7.82 -13.38
C ASN A 50 29.47 8.03 -12.36
N LEU A 51 30.72 8.11 -12.83
CA LEU A 51 31.86 8.43 -11.95
C LEU A 51 31.73 9.81 -11.31
N CYS A 52 31.25 10.81 -12.05
CA CYS A 52 31.07 12.19 -11.57
C CYS A 52 29.93 12.29 -10.54
N GLY A 53 28.78 11.65 -10.80
CA GLY A 53 27.67 11.56 -9.85
C GLY A 53 28.03 10.78 -8.57
N ASN A 54 28.82 9.72 -8.72
CA ASN A 54 29.32 8.92 -7.61
C ASN A 54 30.37 9.69 -6.79
N MET A 55 31.25 10.47 -7.43
CA MET A 55 32.19 11.35 -6.73
C MET A 55 31.48 12.49 -6.01
N HIS A 56 30.48 13.14 -6.63
CA HIS A 56 29.78 14.25 -5.99
C HIS A 56 29.02 13.79 -4.73
N SER A 57 28.32 12.65 -4.80
CA SER A 57 27.64 12.06 -3.65
C SER A 57 28.61 11.60 -2.56
N LYS A 58 29.77 11.00 -2.92
CA LYS A 58 30.82 10.64 -1.95
C LYS A 58 31.45 11.86 -1.29
N PHE A 59 31.69 12.95 -2.03
CA PHE A 59 32.23 14.18 -1.49
C PHE A 59 31.24 14.86 -0.53
N LEU A 60 29.95 14.84 -0.86
CA LEU A 60 28.90 15.40 -0.01
C LEU A 60 28.70 14.56 1.27
N ALA A 61 28.78 13.23 1.17
CA ALA A 61 28.80 12.34 2.33
C ALA A 61 30.03 12.56 3.21
N PHE A 62 31.21 12.76 2.62
CA PHE A 62 32.43 13.09 3.37
C PHE A 62 32.32 14.43 4.11
N LEU A 63 31.78 15.47 3.46
CA LEU A 63 31.56 16.77 4.10
C LEU A 63 30.62 16.65 5.30
N ARG A 64 29.50 15.93 5.15
CA ARG A 64 28.56 15.70 6.24
C ARG A 64 29.19 14.95 7.41
N ILE A 65 29.93 13.87 7.14
CA ILE A 65 30.63 13.11 8.19
C ILE A 65 31.70 13.98 8.87
N SER A 66 32.38 14.87 8.11
CA SER A 66 33.38 15.77 8.68
C SER A 66 32.77 16.84 9.59
N GLU A 67 31.56 17.31 9.28
CA GLU A 67 30.81 18.24 10.12
C GLU A 67 30.32 17.56 11.40
N GLU A 68 29.73 16.36 11.28
CA GLU A 68 29.32 15.53 12.43
C GLU A 68 30.53 15.21 13.33
N ALA A 69 31.71 14.92 12.77
CA ALA A 69 32.93 14.69 13.56
C ALA A 69 33.42 15.94 14.31
N VAL A 70 33.21 17.13 13.75
CA VAL A 70 33.51 18.40 14.43
C VAL A 70 32.53 18.61 15.58
N GLU A 71 31.24 18.32 15.42
CA GLU A 71 30.23 18.42 16.47
C GLU A 71 30.55 17.47 17.64
N VAL A 72 30.83 16.18 17.36
CA VAL A 72 31.23 15.20 18.37
C VAL A 72 32.49 15.63 19.13
N LYS A 73 33.44 16.30 18.46
CA LYS A 73 34.62 16.86 19.12
C LYS A 73 34.24 17.97 20.12
N HIS A 74 33.25 18.80 19.82
CA HIS A 74 32.78 19.83 20.76
C HIS A 74 32.10 19.19 21.98
N GLU A 75 31.25 18.19 21.77
CA GLU A 75 30.63 17.42 22.85
C GLU A 75 31.67 16.74 23.75
N LEU A 76 32.73 16.18 23.17
CA LEU A 76 33.82 15.56 23.94
C LEU A 76 34.56 16.58 24.83
N ILE A 77 34.78 17.79 24.33
CA ILE A 77 35.39 18.88 25.10
C ILE A 77 34.45 19.29 26.26
N GLU A 78 33.15 19.32 26.03
CA GLU A 78 32.16 19.61 27.07
C GLU A 78 32.11 18.51 28.14
N LEU A 79 32.11 17.24 27.73
CA LEU A 79 32.20 16.11 28.63
C LEU A 79 33.48 16.15 29.48
N GLN A 80 34.63 16.50 28.87
CA GLN A 80 35.89 16.65 29.59
C GLN A 80 35.80 17.75 30.67
N LYS A 81 35.11 18.87 30.38
CA LYS A 81 34.87 19.93 31.37
C LYS A 81 34.00 19.40 32.52
N HIS A 82 32.94 18.66 32.23
CA HIS A 82 32.08 18.06 33.26
C HIS A 82 32.84 17.07 34.15
N ILE A 83 33.65 16.19 33.56
CA ILE A 83 34.47 15.23 34.31
C ILE A 83 35.49 15.97 35.19
N SER A 84 36.10 17.02 34.67
CA SER A 84 37.05 17.84 35.44
C SER A 84 36.37 18.54 36.62
N ALA A 85 35.17 19.09 36.42
CA ALA A 85 34.37 19.72 37.47
C ALA A 85 33.94 18.71 38.56
N GLN A 86 33.52 17.51 38.15
CA GLN A 86 33.25 16.41 39.08
C GLN A 86 34.50 15.97 39.84
N GLY A 87 35.65 15.92 39.17
CA GLY A 87 36.94 15.62 39.81
C GLY A 87 37.30 16.63 40.91
N ILE A 88 37.07 17.93 40.66
CA ILE A 88 37.27 18.98 41.68
C ILE A 88 36.32 18.77 42.86
N LEU A 89 35.04 18.50 42.62
CA LEU A 89 34.06 18.24 43.70
C LEU A 89 34.45 17.03 44.55
N VAL A 90 34.94 15.95 43.93
CA VAL A 90 35.43 14.77 44.67
C VAL A 90 36.68 15.10 45.49
N GLN A 91 37.59 15.89 44.94
CA GLN A 91 38.79 16.35 45.66
C GLN A 91 38.43 17.25 46.85
N ASP A 92 37.47 18.15 46.67
CA ASP A 92 36.95 19.05 47.71
C ASP A 92 36.22 18.27 48.81
N LEU A 93 35.43 17.26 48.45
CA LEU A 93 34.81 16.36 49.41
C LEU A 93 35.86 15.57 50.19
N MET A 94 36.86 15.00 49.50
CA MET A 94 37.92 14.22 50.13
C MET A 94 38.75 15.07 51.10
N THR A 95 39.08 16.31 50.71
CA THR A 95 39.78 17.25 51.60
C THR A 95 38.91 17.77 52.74
N GLY A 96 37.60 17.96 52.51
CA GLY A 96 36.63 18.30 53.55
C GLY A 96 36.50 17.22 54.63
N VAL A 97 36.31 15.96 54.20
CA VAL A 97 36.20 14.80 55.10
C VAL A 97 37.50 14.54 55.86
N CYS A 98 38.67 14.68 55.21
CA CYS A 98 39.95 14.56 55.91
C CYS A 98 40.13 15.64 56.99
N ARG A 99 39.72 16.89 56.71
CA ARG A 99 39.78 17.99 57.69
C ARG A 99 38.84 17.74 58.88
N GLU A 100 37.61 17.33 58.63
CA GLU A 100 36.64 17.00 59.71
C GLU A 100 37.14 15.81 60.56
N LEU A 101 37.76 14.81 59.94
CA LEU A 101 38.34 13.67 60.64
C LEU A 101 39.57 14.07 61.49
N GLU A 102 40.40 15.00 61.00
CA GLU A 102 41.53 15.55 61.76
C GLU A 102 41.07 16.42 62.94
N GLU A 103 40.04 17.25 62.75
CA GLU A 103 39.40 18.04 63.81
C GLU A 103 38.77 17.13 64.88
N TRP A 104 38.11 16.04 64.47
CA TRP A 104 37.53 15.09 65.40
C TRP A 104 38.59 14.33 66.19
N ASN A 105 39.68 13.90 65.54
CA ASN A 105 40.83 13.27 66.20
C ASN A 105 41.57 14.22 67.17
N GLN A 106 41.63 15.53 66.88
CA GLN A 106 42.19 16.52 67.79
C GLN A 106 41.26 16.77 69.00
N SER A 107 39.94 16.81 68.79
CA SER A 107 38.95 16.95 69.87
C SER A 107 38.86 15.73 70.80
N SER A 108 39.22 14.54 70.32
CA SER A 108 39.27 13.31 71.11
C SER A 108 40.51 13.19 72.01
N ASN A 109 41.55 14.00 71.79
CA ASN A 109 42.79 13.96 72.58
C ASN A 109 42.77 14.91 73.78
N ASP A 110 41.73 15.74 73.93
CA ASP A 110 41.52 16.62 75.09
C ASP A 110 40.48 16.00 76.04
N VAL A 111 40.80 14.84 76.63
CA VAL A 111 40.15 14.38 77.87
C VAL A 111 41.19 13.80 78.81
N ALA A 112 41.95 14.68 79.46
CA ALA A 112 42.48 14.41 80.78
C ALA A 112 41.54 15.08 81.79
N GLU A 113 40.97 14.26 82.68
CA GLU A 113 40.06 14.56 83.79
C GLU A 113 38.57 14.28 83.53
N ILE A 114 38.12 13.07 83.89
CA ILE A 114 37.32 12.82 85.11
C ILE A 114 37.05 11.30 85.18
N GLN A 115 37.74 10.64 86.12
CA GLN A 115 37.31 9.38 86.71
C GLN A 115 36.20 9.68 87.70
N GLN A 116 35.07 8.97 87.62
CA GLN A 116 34.37 8.37 88.76
C GLN A 116 33.09 7.65 88.28
N GLU A 117 33.09 6.33 88.42
CA GLU A 117 31.86 5.55 88.61
C GLU A 117 31.05 6.10 89.78
N PRO A 118 29.72 6.01 89.70
CA PRO A 118 29.06 5.13 90.65
C PRO A 118 28.01 4.22 90.01
N GLU A 119 27.97 3.00 90.55
CA GLU A 119 26.96 1.94 90.38
C GLU A 119 25.51 2.46 90.49
N LEU A 120 24.61 1.91 89.66
CA LEU A 120 23.17 1.69 89.94
C LEU A 120 22.57 0.83 88.80
N PRO A 121 21.49 0.07 89.03
CA PRO A 121 21.54 -1.38 89.24
C PRO A 121 20.79 -2.20 88.19
N GLU A 122 20.99 -3.51 88.24
CA GLU A 122 20.17 -4.55 87.58
C GLU A 122 18.67 -4.21 87.59
N LEU A 123 18.12 -3.92 86.41
CA LEU A 123 16.71 -4.16 86.10
C LEU A 123 16.63 -4.88 84.76
N LEU A 124 16.87 -6.19 84.84
CA LEU A 124 16.19 -7.17 84.00
C LEU A 124 14.68 -7.06 84.29
N GLU A 125 13.97 -6.25 83.51
CA GLU A 125 12.53 -6.41 83.32
C GLU A 125 12.26 -7.00 81.92
N PRO A 126 11.37 -8.00 81.80
CA PRO A 126 11.20 -8.78 80.59
C PRO A 126 10.46 -8.00 79.48
N LEU A 127 10.97 -8.15 78.25
CA LEU A 127 10.44 -7.68 76.96
C LEU A 127 8.91 -7.58 76.88
N PRO A 128 8.36 -6.41 76.51
CA PRO A 128 7.11 -6.34 75.79
C PRO A 128 7.39 -6.41 74.28
N ASN A 129 6.99 -7.52 73.66
CA ASN A 129 6.74 -7.67 72.22
C ASN A 129 7.93 -7.82 71.22
N GLU A 130 8.76 -8.86 71.37
CA GLU A 130 9.68 -9.31 70.28
C GLU A 130 8.97 -9.47 68.91
N ARG A 131 7.69 -9.88 68.94
CA ARG A 131 6.87 -10.09 67.75
C ARG A 131 6.45 -8.79 67.05
N ASN A 132 6.37 -7.67 67.78
CA ASN A 132 5.98 -6.37 67.20
C ASN A 132 7.23 -5.62 66.71
N ASP A 133 8.37 -5.76 67.39
CA ASP A 133 9.66 -5.26 66.93
C ASP A 133 10.10 -5.92 65.62
N GLN A 134 9.89 -7.24 65.49
CA GLN A 134 10.22 -7.96 64.26
C GLN A 134 9.35 -7.56 63.05
N LYS A 135 8.10 -7.14 63.30
CA LYS A 135 7.19 -6.59 62.28
C LYS A 135 7.62 -5.20 61.81
N ILE A 136 8.07 -4.34 62.73
CA ILE A 136 8.58 -3.01 62.42
C ILE A 136 9.88 -3.13 61.61
N LEU A 137 10.82 -3.97 62.03
CA LEU A 137 12.06 -4.27 61.31
C LEU A 137 11.83 -4.80 59.89
N PHE A 138 10.81 -5.65 59.69
CA PHE A 138 10.44 -6.11 58.36
C PHE A 138 9.95 -4.97 57.46
N LEU A 139 9.07 -4.10 57.98
CA LEU A 139 8.56 -2.95 57.23
C LEU A 139 9.69 -1.96 56.87
N GLU A 140 10.63 -1.72 57.78
CA GLU A 140 11.84 -0.92 57.51
C GLU A 140 12.72 -1.56 56.44
N THR A 141 12.87 -2.89 56.46
CA THR A 141 13.63 -3.63 55.43
C THR A 141 13.00 -3.45 54.06
N ILE A 142 11.66 -3.51 53.96
CA ILE A 142 10.94 -3.24 52.71
C ILE A 142 11.14 -1.79 52.28
N ASP A 143 11.08 -0.82 53.19
CA ASP A 143 11.30 0.59 52.85
C ASP A 143 12.72 0.84 52.30
N VAL A 144 13.73 0.17 52.88
CA VAL A 144 15.11 0.20 52.37
C VAL A 144 15.20 -0.41 50.97
N LEU A 145 14.59 -1.58 50.74
CA LEU A 145 14.60 -2.22 49.42
C LEU A 145 13.87 -1.38 48.35
N LEU A 146 12.76 -0.73 48.72
CA LEU A 146 12.04 0.20 47.85
C LEU A 146 12.88 1.45 47.55
N ALA A 147 13.62 1.98 48.53
CA ALA A 147 14.52 3.12 48.33
C ALA A 147 15.73 2.76 47.44
N GLU A 148 16.22 1.52 47.51
CA GLU A 148 17.31 1.01 46.68
C GLU A 148 16.86 0.52 45.30
N HIS A 149 15.57 0.66 44.94
CA HIS A 149 14.97 0.15 43.70
C HIS A 149 15.14 -1.37 43.48
N LYS A 150 15.30 -2.14 44.56
CA LYS A 150 15.40 -3.61 44.53
C LYS A 150 14.01 -4.25 44.59
N PHE A 151 13.18 -3.95 43.58
CA PHE A 151 11.76 -4.34 43.58
C PHE A 151 11.53 -5.86 43.52
N GLU A 152 12.43 -6.64 42.90
CA GLU A 152 12.34 -8.11 42.89
C GLU A 152 12.57 -8.71 44.28
N GLU A 153 13.59 -8.24 44.99
CA GLU A 153 13.88 -8.65 46.38
C GLU A 153 12.75 -8.21 47.34
N ALA A 154 12.24 -6.99 47.15
CA ALA A 154 11.10 -6.48 47.92
C ALA A 154 9.84 -7.33 47.69
N LEU A 155 9.58 -7.74 46.46
CA LEU A 155 8.45 -8.59 46.10
C LEU A 155 8.57 -10.00 46.70
N GLU A 156 9.75 -10.61 46.64
CA GLU A 156 10.01 -11.92 47.26
C GLU A 156 9.85 -11.88 48.78
N ALA A 157 10.35 -10.82 49.42
CA ALA A 157 10.18 -10.61 50.86
C ALA A 157 8.70 -10.44 51.25
N LEU A 158 7.92 -9.70 50.46
CA LEU A 158 6.47 -9.52 50.67
C LEU A 158 5.69 -10.82 50.46
N ASP A 159 6.00 -11.59 49.41
CA ASP A 159 5.38 -12.89 49.15
C ASP A 159 5.68 -13.88 50.28
N ALA A 160 6.93 -13.92 50.76
CA ALA A 160 7.33 -14.75 51.88
C ALA A 160 6.57 -14.38 53.17
N GLU A 161 6.42 -13.09 53.47
CA GLU A 161 5.68 -12.63 54.65
C GLU A 161 4.18 -12.97 54.54
N GLU A 162 3.57 -12.82 53.37
CA GLU A 162 2.15 -13.17 53.16
C GLU A 162 1.90 -14.68 53.25
N ILE A 163 2.89 -15.50 52.92
CA ILE A 163 2.83 -16.96 53.10
C ILE A 163 3.05 -17.35 54.57
N ASN A 164 3.97 -16.72 55.28
CA ASN A 164 4.37 -17.10 56.63
C ASN A 164 3.45 -16.52 57.73
N SER A 165 2.78 -15.41 57.45
CA SER A 165 1.90 -14.75 58.42
C SER A 165 0.51 -15.42 58.50
N ALA A 166 0.27 -16.13 59.60
CA ALA A 166 -1.03 -16.72 59.90
C ALA A 166 -2.15 -15.67 60.05
N GLU A 167 -1.80 -14.41 60.34
CA GLU A 167 -2.71 -13.28 60.53
C GLU A 167 -3.26 -12.70 59.21
N LEU A 168 -2.58 -12.93 58.06
CA LEU A 168 -3.07 -12.55 56.74
C LEU A 168 -3.96 -13.60 56.06
N LYS A 169 -3.85 -14.89 56.42
CA LYS A 169 -4.54 -16.03 55.76
C LYS A 169 -5.96 -16.34 56.25
N GLY A 170 -6.43 -15.72 57.34
CA GLY A 170 -7.85 -15.55 57.66
C GLY A 170 -8.48 -16.43 58.75
N SER A 171 -9.58 -15.88 59.32
CA SER A 171 -10.63 -16.51 60.15
C SER A 171 -10.34 -16.75 61.64
N GLY A 172 -10.36 -15.68 62.45
CA GLY A 172 -10.52 -15.76 63.90
C GLY A 172 -10.87 -14.40 64.50
N ASN A 173 -12.03 -14.30 65.14
CA ASN A 173 -12.71 -13.10 65.65
C ASN A 173 -12.00 -12.32 66.80
N ASN A 174 -10.69 -12.10 66.75
CA ASN A 174 -9.98 -11.31 67.76
C ASN A 174 -9.22 -10.15 67.10
N SER A 175 -9.93 -9.06 66.77
CA SER A 175 -9.31 -7.81 66.29
C SER A 175 -8.59 -7.11 67.45
N SER A 176 -7.27 -7.24 67.51
CA SER A 176 -6.40 -6.26 68.18
C SER A 176 -6.13 -5.10 67.22
N ASP A 177 -6.20 -3.85 67.69
CA ASP A 177 -5.94 -2.65 66.89
C ASP A 177 -4.56 -2.69 66.21
N ASP A 178 -3.55 -3.29 66.85
CA ASP A 178 -2.18 -3.44 66.31
C ASP A 178 -2.11 -4.36 65.06
N VAL A 179 -2.98 -5.38 64.99
CA VAL A 179 -3.05 -6.30 63.83
C VAL A 179 -3.66 -5.58 62.63
N SER A 180 -4.56 -4.62 62.87
CA SER A 180 -5.14 -3.80 61.81
C SER A 180 -4.16 -2.76 61.27
N LEU A 181 -3.33 -2.14 62.15
CA LEU A 181 -2.30 -1.18 61.77
C LEU A 181 -1.20 -1.81 60.93
N TYR A 182 -0.64 -2.94 61.36
CA TYR A 182 0.40 -3.66 60.61
C TYR A 182 -0.08 -4.05 59.19
N LYS A 183 -1.30 -4.57 59.10
CA LYS A 183 -1.91 -4.92 57.81
C LYS A 183 -2.08 -3.69 56.91
N SER A 184 -2.46 -2.55 57.47
CA SER A 184 -2.60 -1.29 56.72
C SER A 184 -1.26 -0.77 56.20
N SER A 185 -0.20 -0.80 57.02
CA SER A 185 1.15 -0.38 56.64
C SER A 185 1.79 -1.29 55.59
N LEU A 186 1.47 -2.59 55.60
CA LEU A 186 1.91 -3.54 54.58
C LEU A 186 1.18 -3.29 53.24
N LEU A 187 -0.11 -2.97 53.27
CA LEU A 187 -0.85 -2.57 52.07
C LEU A 187 -0.32 -1.25 51.48
N GLU A 188 0.10 -0.30 52.32
CA GLU A 188 0.71 0.94 51.87
C GLU A 188 2.04 0.68 51.12
N ARG A 189 2.91 -0.17 51.66
CA ARG A 189 4.17 -0.56 50.98
C ARG A 189 3.94 -1.37 49.70
N LYS A 190 2.90 -2.22 49.68
CA LYS A 190 2.44 -2.88 48.44
C LYS A 190 2.00 -1.86 47.38
N ALA A 191 1.30 -0.79 47.79
CA ALA A 191 0.91 0.30 46.88
C ALA A 191 2.13 1.09 46.39
N MET A 192 3.11 1.37 47.26
CA MET A 192 4.37 2.01 46.84
C MET A 192 5.15 1.14 45.83
N LEU A 193 5.21 -0.17 46.05
CA LEU A 193 5.83 -1.10 45.11
C LEU A 193 5.08 -1.14 43.78
N GLU A 194 3.75 -1.15 43.81
CA GLU A 194 2.91 -1.04 42.62
C GLU A 194 3.24 0.23 41.83
N ASP A 195 3.29 1.39 42.50
CA ASP A 195 3.61 2.68 41.87
C ASP A 195 5.01 2.69 41.25
N GLN A 196 6.00 2.09 41.90
CA GLN A 196 7.36 1.95 41.33
C GLN A 196 7.37 1.05 40.08
N LEU A 197 6.67 -0.08 40.11
CA LEU A 197 6.59 -1.01 38.96
C LEU A 197 5.84 -0.37 37.78
N VAL A 198 4.76 0.36 38.04
CA VAL A 198 4.07 1.18 37.03
C VAL A 198 5.03 2.23 36.48
N GLY A 199 5.76 2.92 37.35
CA GLY A 199 6.76 3.92 36.97
C GLY A 199 7.82 3.37 36.01
N ILE A 200 8.32 2.15 36.23
CA ILE A 200 9.24 1.45 35.32
C ILE A 200 8.57 1.16 33.97
N ALA A 201 7.36 0.60 34.00
CA ALA A 201 6.63 0.20 32.79
C ALA A 201 6.22 1.39 31.90
N GLU A 202 6.03 2.58 32.46
CA GLU A 202 5.67 3.79 31.73
C GLU A 202 6.88 4.56 31.16
N GLN A 203 8.11 4.16 31.45
CA GLN A 203 9.28 4.87 30.95
C GLN A 203 9.36 4.81 29.40
N PRO A 204 9.62 5.94 28.70
CA PRO A 204 9.59 6.00 27.24
C PRO A 204 10.63 5.11 26.52
N SER A 205 11.70 4.74 27.21
CA SER A 205 12.86 4.00 26.71
C SER A 205 13.02 2.63 27.40
N VAL A 206 12.00 2.14 28.11
CA VAL A 206 12.05 0.84 28.78
C VAL A 206 12.30 -0.27 27.76
N SER A 207 13.24 -1.17 28.07
CA SER A 207 13.45 -2.35 27.24
C SER A 207 12.36 -3.39 27.50
N PHE A 208 12.05 -4.24 26.52
CA PHE A 208 11.05 -5.29 26.73
C PHE A 208 11.37 -6.24 27.90
N PRO A 209 12.63 -6.66 28.16
CA PRO A 209 12.97 -7.45 29.34
C PRO A 209 12.66 -6.75 30.67
N GLU A 210 12.98 -5.46 30.81
CA GLU A 210 12.68 -4.66 32.00
C GLU A 210 11.18 -4.44 32.17
N LEU A 211 10.45 -4.22 31.07
CA LEU A 211 8.99 -4.21 31.10
C LEU A 211 8.47 -5.55 31.60
N LYS A 212 8.98 -6.67 31.09
CA LYS A 212 8.52 -8.02 31.45
C LYS A 212 8.73 -8.32 32.94
N THR A 213 9.85 -7.91 33.53
CA THR A 213 10.07 -8.05 34.98
C THR A 213 9.08 -7.21 35.76
N ALA A 214 8.85 -5.95 35.37
CA ALA A 214 7.86 -5.08 36.00
C ALA A 214 6.43 -5.66 35.92
N LEU A 215 6.03 -6.17 34.75
CA LEU A 215 4.73 -6.81 34.53
C LEU A 215 4.55 -8.06 35.37
N ASN A 216 5.56 -8.93 35.45
CA ASN A 216 5.53 -10.12 36.30
C ASN A 216 5.38 -9.74 37.79
N GLY A 217 6.05 -8.67 38.21
CA GLY A 217 5.89 -8.10 39.55
C GLY A 217 4.46 -7.68 39.84
N LEU A 218 3.84 -6.92 38.92
CA LEU A 218 2.43 -6.50 39.04
C LEU A 218 1.46 -7.68 39.05
N ILE A 219 1.73 -8.74 38.28
CA ILE A 219 0.91 -9.96 38.27
C ILE A 219 0.97 -10.66 39.64
N LYS A 220 2.17 -10.79 40.22
CA LYS A 220 2.36 -11.34 41.58
C LYS A 220 1.63 -10.53 42.64
N LEU A 221 1.59 -9.20 42.51
CA LEU A 221 0.79 -8.31 43.36
C LEU A 221 -0.74 -8.41 43.15
N GLY A 222 -1.20 -9.28 42.25
CA GLY A 222 -2.63 -9.43 41.92
C GLY A 222 -3.17 -8.34 40.97
N LYS A 223 -2.30 -7.49 40.41
CA LYS A 223 -2.65 -6.40 39.47
C LYS A 223 -2.53 -6.82 38.01
N GLY A 224 -2.98 -8.04 37.69
CA GLY A 224 -2.96 -8.60 36.33
C GLY A 224 -3.60 -7.71 35.25
N PRO A 225 -4.80 -7.13 35.46
CA PRO A 225 -5.43 -6.24 34.47
C PRO A 225 -4.63 -4.97 34.19
N LEU A 226 -4.00 -4.39 35.22
CA LEU A 226 -3.14 -3.21 35.09
C LEU A 226 -1.86 -3.57 34.31
N ALA A 227 -1.22 -4.69 34.66
CA ALA A 227 -0.07 -5.20 33.92
C ALA A 227 -0.40 -5.41 32.43
N HIS A 228 -1.54 -6.03 32.13
CA HIS A 228 -1.97 -6.23 30.75
C HIS A 228 -2.20 -4.91 30.01
N GLN A 229 -2.80 -3.91 30.67
CA GLN A 229 -3.00 -2.57 30.09
C GLN A 229 -1.66 -1.88 29.79
N LEU A 230 -0.68 -1.95 30.70
CA LEU A 230 0.64 -1.34 30.52
C LEU A 230 1.41 -1.99 29.36
N MET A 231 1.32 -3.31 29.21
CA MET A 231 1.92 -4.02 28.08
C MET A 231 1.35 -3.54 26.73
N LEU A 232 0.03 -3.39 26.62
CA LEU A 232 -0.59 -2.89 25.39
C LEU A 232 -0.19 -1.44 25.11
N LYS A 233 -0.17 -0.58 26.15
CA LYS A 233 0.27 0.83 26.03
C LYS A 233 1.73 0.92 25.56
N PHE A 234 2.61 0.05 26.06
CA PHE A 234 3.99 -0.05 25.61
C PHE A 234 4.07 -0.38 24.11
N TYR A 235 3.43 -1.46 23.66
CA TYR A 235 3.45 -1.86 22.24
C TYR A 235 2.84 -0.80 21.33
N GLN A 236 1.75 -0.16 21.75
CA GLN A 236 1.12 0.94 21.02
C GLN A 236 2.08 2.12 20.85
N SER A 237 2.69 2.61 21.94
CA SER A 237 3.62 3.74 21.87
C SER A 237 4.86 3.44 21.02
N HIS A 238 5.38 2.22 21.13
CA HIS A 238 6.54 1.78 20.34
C HIS A 238 6.18 1.61 18.86
N LEU A 239 4.99 1.09 18.55
CA LEU A 239 4.49 1.00 17.18
C LEU A 239 4.32 2.39 16.57
N GLN A 240 3.70 3.32 17.30
CA GLN A 240 3.49 4.69 16.85
C GLN A 240 4.82 5.39 16.51
N LYS A 241 5.83 5.31 17.40
CA LYS A 241 7.17 5.86 17.13
C LYS A 241 7.81 5.28 15.87
N ARG A 242 7.65 3.98 15.62
CA ARG A 242 8.17 3.32 14.40
C ARG A 242 7.44 3.76 13.14
N ILE A 243 6.12 3.99 13.24
CA ILE A 243 5.32 4.51 12.13
C ILE A 243 5.73 5.95 11.83
N GLU A 244 5.85 6.80 12.85
CA GLU A 244 6.30 8.20 12.72
C GLU A 244 7.68 8.29 12.06
N ALA A 245 8.62 7.40 12.44
CA ALA A 245 9.92 7.32 11.79
C ALA A 245 9.86 6.86 10.32
N LEU A 246 8.82 6.12 9.92
CA LEU A 246 8.62 5.67 8.54
C LEU A 246 7.89 6.72 7.68
N LEU A 247 7.09 7.62 8.28
CA LEU A 247 6.27 8.59 7.55
C LEU A 247 7.04 9.40 6.48
N PRO A 248 8.28 9.88 6.71
CA PRO A 248 9.04 10.59 5.68
C PRO A 248 9.30 9.75 4.42
N SER A 249 9.31 8.41 4.53
CA SER A 249 9.54 7.51 3.38
C SER A 249 8.31 7.38 2.46
N SER A 250 7.13 7.83 2.91
CA SER A 250 5.89 7.76 2.12
C SER A 250 5.96 8.61 0.85
N SER A 251 6.62 9.76 0.90
CA SER A 251 6.78 10.66 -0.25
C SER A 251 7.88 10.20 -1.21
N LEU A 252 8.95 9.57 -0.71
CA LEU A 252 10.05 9.07 -1.54
C LEU A 252 9.69 7.79 -2.29
N CYS A 253 8.96 6.87 -1.65
CA CYS A 253 8.66 5.55 -2.18
C CYS A 253 7.19 5.15 -1.92
N PRO A 254 6.22 5.80 -2.59
CA PRO A 254 4.79 5.60 -2.32
C PRO A 254 4.31 4.17 -2.54
N GLU A 255 4.94 3.41 -3.44
CA GLU A 255 4.53 2.04 -3.75
C GLU A 255 4.99 1.02 -2.71
N THR A 256 6.15 1.23 -2.08
CA THR A 256 6.73 0.29 -1.11
C THR A 256 6.35 0.64 0.33
N PHE A 257 5.94 1.88 0.57
CA PHE A 257 5.51 2.36 1.89
C PHE A 257 4.37 1.51 2.49
N PRO A 258 3.24 1.23 1.81
CA PRO A 258 2.16 0.44 2.39
C PRO A 258 2.57 -0.99 2.76
N SER A 259 3.44 -1.61 1.95
CA SER A 259 3.98 -2.95 2.24
C SER A 259 4.87 -2.96 3.48
N THR A 260 5.76 -1.96 3.60
CA THR A 260 6.66 -1.81 4.74
C THR A 260 5.88 -1.52 6.01
N LEU A 261 4.90 -0.63 5.94
CA LEU A 261 4.01 -0.30 7.05
C LEU A 261 3.21 -1.53 7.50
N SER A 262 2.66 -2.30 6.55
CA SER A 262 1.98 -3.58 6.84
C SER A 262 2.92 -4.51 7.61
N LYS A 263 4.16 -4.70 7.14
CA LYS A 263 5.14 -5.54 7.84
C LYS A 263 5.35 -5.09 9.29
N ILE A 264 5.51 -3.79 9.54
CA ILE A 264 5.74 -3.26 10.88
C ILE A 264 4.52 -3.54 11.77
N VAL A 265 3.33 -3.09 11.37
CA VAL A 265 2.10 -3.20 12.17
C VAL A 265 1.78 -4.66 12.48
N PHE A 266 1.70 -5.50 11.45
CA PHE A 266 1.31 -6.90 11.64
C PHE A 266 2.38 -7.72 12.38
N SER A 267 3.67 -7.38 12.26
CA SER A 267 4.72 -8.04 13.05
C SER A 267 4.65 -7.68 14.54
N VAL A 268 4.31 -6.43 14.87
CA VAL A 268 4.11 -6.01 16.26
C VAL A 268 2.87 -6.68 16.84
N ILE A 269 1.76 -6.72 16.09
CA ILE A 269 0.54 -7.45 16.52
C ILE A 269 0.86 -8.92 16.81
N SER A 270 1.55 -9.60 15.89
CA SER A 270 1.99 -10.99 16.05
C SER A 270 2.86 -11.17 17.31
N LEU A 271 3.79 -10.25 17.56
CA LEU A 271 4.65 -10.29 18.73
C LEU A 271 3.85 -10.08 20.03
N THR A 272 2.93 -9.12 20.06
CA THR A 272 2.10 -8.81 21.23
C THR A 272 1.20 -9.99 21.60
N ILE A 273 0.62 -10.70 20.63
CA ILE A 273 -0.18 -11.90 20.88
C ILE A 273 0.66 -12.99 21.55
N LYS A 274 1.87 -13.24 21.03
CA LYS A 274 2.79 -14.25 21.58
C LYS A 274 3.23 -13.91 22.99
N GLU A 275 3.70 -12.68 23.22
CA GLU A 275 4.15 -12.27 24.55
C GLU A 275 3.00 -12.18 25.56
N SER A 276 1.81 -11.74 25.13
CA SER A 276 0.62 -11.76 26.00
C SER A 276 0.27 -13.19 26.44
N ALA A 277 0.26 -14.15 25.51
CA ALA A 277 0.01 -15.55 25.83
C ALA A 277 1.07 -16.14 26.78
N LEU A 278 2.34 -15.74 26.63
CA LEU A 278 3.42 -16.18 27.52
C LEU A 278 3.33 -15.62 28.93
N ILE A 279 2.91 -14.36 29.09
CA ILE A 279 2.87 -13.66 30.38
C ILE A 279 1.56 -13.93 31.13
N PHE A 280 0.42 -13.92 30.42
CA PHE A 280 -0.92 -13.96 31.01
C PHE A 280 -1.65 -15.30 30.81
N GLY A 281 -1.10 -16.21 30.00
CA GLY A 281 -1.73 -17.47 29.64
C GLY A 281 -2.98 -17.31 28.78
N ASP A 282 -3.73 -18.41 28.61
CA ASP A 282 -4.97 -18.46 27.81
C ASP A 282 -6.19 -17.92 28.56
N ASN A 283 -6.08 -16.73 29.15
CA ASN A 283 -7.21 -16.08 29.82
C ASN A 283 -8.06 -15.31 28.78
N PRO A 284 -9.34 -15.67 28.58
CA PRO A 284 -10.17 -15.06 27.55
C PRO A 284 -10.37 -13.55 27.73
N VAL A 285 -10.31 -13.04 28.97
CA VAL A 285 -10.42 -11.59 29.25
C VAL A 285 -9.27 -10.82 28.62
N TYR A 286 -8.05 -11.33 28.77
CA TYR A 286 -6.84 -10.72 28.21
C TYR A 286 -6.75 -10.95 26.71
N THR A 287 -7.03 -12.16 26.23
CA THR A 287 -7.07 -12.46 24.80
C THR A 287 -8.04 -11.54 24.06
N ASN A 288 -9.28 -11.37 24.54
CA ASN A 288 -10.25 -10.47 23.92
C ASN A 288 -9.78 -9.00 23.91
N ARG A 289 -9.05 -8.57 24.94
CA ARG A 289 -8.50 -7.22 24.99
C ARG A 289 -7.36 -7.02 23.98
N VAL A 290 -6.53 -8.04 23.75
CA VAL A 290 -5.52 -8.04 22.68
C VAL A 290 -6.19 -7.99 21.31
N VAL A 291 -7.30 -8.72 21.10
CA VAL A 291 -8.07 -8.65 19.85
C VAL A 291 -8.56 -7.22 19.61
N GLN A 292 -9.24 -6.60 20.58
CA GLN A 292 -9.71 -5.21 20.47
C GLN A 292 -8.58 -4.22 20.17
N TRP A 293 -7.44 -4.39 20.84
CA TRP A 293 -6.27 -3.57 20.58
C TRP A 293 -5.76 -3.75 19.14
N ALA A 294 -5.66 -4.99 18.65
CA ALA A 294 -5.24 -5.25 17.27
C ALA A 294 -6.22 -4.67 16.23
N GLU A 295 -7.53 -4.67 16.52
CA GLU A 295 -8.54 -4.00 15.69
C GLU A 295 -8.29 -2.49 15.60
N TRP A 296 -8.03 -1.82 16.73
CA TRP A 296 -7.68 -0.40 16.76
C TRP A 296 -6.38 -0.07 16.01
N GLU A 297 -5.35 -0.91 16.15
CA GLU A 297 -4.10 -0.72 15.43
C GLU A 297 -4.28 -0.90 13.91
N ILE A 298 -5.18 -1.78 13.48
CA ILE A 298 -5.52 -1.95 12.06
C ILE A 298 -6.33 -0.77 11.54
N GLU A 299 -7.28 -0.23 12.31
CA GLU A 299 -7.99 0.99 11.95
C GLU A 299 -7.02 2.18 11.80
N TYR A 300 -6.07 2.31 12.72
CA TYR A 300 -5.02 3.32 12.65
C TYR A 300 -4.13 3.12 11.42
N PHE A 301 -3.70 1.89 11.15
CA PHE A 301 -2.95 1.52 9.95
C PHE A 301 -3.67 1.96 8.67
N VAL A 302 -4.95 1.61 8.52
CA VAL A 302 -5.74 1.96 7.32
C VAL A 302 -5.82 3.48 7.14
N ARG A 303 -5.98 4.23 8.24
CA ARG A 303 -5.97 5.69 8.23
C ARG A 303 -4.64 6.25 7.76
N VAL A 304 -3.52 5.77 8.32
CA VAL A 304 -2.17 6.21 7.95
C VAL A 304 -1.86 5.89 6.48
N VAL A 305 -2.25 4.71 5.99
CA VAL A 305 -2.11 4.37 4.56
C VAL A 305 -2.89 5.35 3.69
N LYS A 306 -4.13 5.68 4.07
CA LYS A 306 -4.97 6.61 3.30
C LYS A 306 -4.40 8.04 3.28
N GLU A 307 -3.98 8.55 4.43
CA GLU A 307 -3.46 9.92 4.58
C GLU A 307 -2.13 10.14 3.85
N ASN A 308 -1.34 9.08 3.68
CA ASN A 308 -0.03 9.12 3.04
C ASN A 308 -0.01 8.44 1.66
N ALA A 309 -1.18 8.15 1.08
CA ALA A 309 -1.29 7.59 -0.26
C ALA A 309 -1.01 8.66 -1.34
N PRO A 310 -0.55 8.25 -2.54
CA PRO A 310 -0.54 9.13 -3.70
C PRO A 310 -1.93 9.70 -3.99
N LEU A 311 -1.96 10.82 -4.73
CA LEU A 311 -3.22 11.39 -5.22
C LEU A 311 -4.03 10.31 -5.96
N SER A 312 -5.28 10.12 -5.57
CA SER A 312 -6.16 9.04 -6.06
C SER A 312 -6.34 9.01 -7.59
N GLU A 313 -6.05 10.11 -8.28
CA GLU A 313 -6.09 10.20 -9.75
C GLU A 313 -4.88 9.55 -10.43
N THR A 314 -3.82 9.18 -9.71
CA THR A 314 -2.62 8.58 -10.30
C THR A 314 -2.74 7.05 -10.42
N VAL A 315 -2.02 6.50 -11.40
CA VAL A 315 -1.83 5.05 -11.60
C VAL A 315 -1.13 4.43 -10.38
N SER A 316 -0.14 5.14 -9.83
CA SER A 316 0.59 4.73 -8.63
C SER A 316 -0.29 4.62 -7.39
N ALA A 317 -1.40 5.37 -7.29
CA ALA A 317 -2.36 5.21 -6.20
C ALA A 317 -3.03 3.84 -6.24
N LEU A 318 -3.43 3.36 -7.43
CA LEU A 318 -4.01 2.03 -7.61
C LEU A 318 -3.00 0.94 -7.25
N ARG A 319 -1.74 1.12 -7.65
CA ARG A 319 -0.63 0.21 -7.30
C ARG A 319 -0.40 0.14 -5.80
N ALA A 320 -0.29 1.30 -5.14
CA ALA A 320 -0.06 1.40 -3.71
C ALA A 320 -1.21 0.76 -2.89
N ALA A 321 -2.46 1.05 -3.25
CA ALA A 321 -3.64 0.43 -2.63
C ALA A 321 -3.64 -1.10 -2.82
N SER A 322 -3.29 -1.54 -4.02
CA SER A 322 -3.22 -2.96 -4.37
C SER A 322 -2.13 -3.71 -3.60
N ILE A 323 -0.93 -3.14 -3.50
CA ILE A 323 0.16 -3.67 -2.67
C ILE A 323 -0.24 -3.68 -1.20
N SER A 324 -0.90 -2.64 -0.70
CA SER A 324 -1.37 -2.55 0.69
C SER A 324 -2.29 -3.72 1.05
N ILE A 325 -3.30 -3.98 0.22
CA ILE A 325 -4.24 -5.10 0.42
C ILE A 325 -3.50 -6.43 0.38
N GLN A 326 -2.66 -6.65 -0.62
CA GLN A 326 -1.92 -7.89 -0.80
C GLN A 326 -1.01 -8.17 0.41
N ALA A 327 -0.23 -7.18 0.84
CA ALA A 327 0.68 -7.31 1.96
C ALA A 327 -0.09 -7.55 3.27
N SER A 328 -1.12 -6.75 3.52
CA SER A 328 -1.92 -6.84 4.75
C SER A 328 -2.64 -8.19 4.87
N LEU A 329 -3.26 -8.69 3.80
CA LEU A 329 -3.93 -10.00 3.82
C LEU A 329 -2.96 -11.17 3.93
N ASN A 330 -1.76 -11.06 3.33
CA ASN A 330 -0.70 -12.05 3.55
C ASN A 330 -0.33 -12.13 5.04
N TYR A 331 -0.19 -10.99 5.72
CA TYR A 331 0.07 -11.01 7.16
C TYR A 331 -1.14 -11.44 7.98
N CYS A 332 -2.37 -11.12 7.58
CA CYS A 332 -3.56 -11.67 8.23
C CYS A 332 -3.57 -13.20 8.19
N SER A 333 -3.19 -13.84 7.07
CA SER A 333 -3.12 -15.31 6.99
C SER A 333 -2.12 -15.91 7.98
N ILE A 334 -1.02 -15.20 8.27
CA ILE A 334 -0.05 -15.60 9.29
C ILE A 334 -0.64 -15.43 10.70
N LEU A 335 -1.38 -14.34 10.96
CA LEU A 335 -2.06 -14.12 12.24
C LEU A 335 -3.20 -15.12 12.50
N GLU A 336 -3.87 -15.59 11.45
CA GLU A 336 -4.92 -16.61 11.55
C GLU A 336 -4.38 -17.92 12.13
N SER A 337 -3.13 -18.28 11.81
CA SER A 337 -2.46 -19.45 12.42
C SER A 337 -2.22 -19.29 13.93
N GLN A 338 -2.25 -18.06 14.44
CA GLN A 338 -2.13 -17.71 15.86
C GLN A 338 -3.51 -17.50 16.53
N GLY A 339 -4.60 -17.83 15.83
CA GLY A 339 -5.97 -17.71 16.34
C GLY A 339 -6.64 -16.35 16.13
N LEU A 340 -5.98 -15.40 15.45
CA LEU A 340 -6.51 -14.05 15.23
C LEU A 340 -7.00 -13.85 13.78
N LYS A 341 -8.33 -13.83 13.58
CA LYS A 341 -8.97 -13.72 12.26
C LYS A 341 -9.36 -12.29 11.92
N LEU A 342 -8.50 -11.56 11.20
CA LEU A 342 -8.68 -10.14 10.88
C LEU A 342 -8.96 -9.83 9.41
N SER A 343 -8.83 -10.82 8.52
CA SER A 343 -8.95 -10.64 7.07
C SER A 343 -10.27 -9.96 6.66
N LYS A 344 -11.39 -10.34 7.29
CA LYS A 344 -12.71 -9.77 7.01
C LYS A 344 -12.82 -8.31 7.46
N LEU A 345 -12.31 -7.98 8.65
CA LEU A 345 -12.30 -6.61 9.17
C LEU A 345 -11.47 -5.70 8.25
N LEU A 346 -10.27 -6.15 7.90
CA LEU A 346 -9.36 -5.43 7.01
C LEU A 346 -10.00 -5.12 5.65
N LEU A 347 -10.68 -6.09 5.04
CA LEU A 347 -11.40 -5.90 3.78
C LEU A 347 -12.52 -4.86 3.89
N VAL A 348 -13.25 -4.84 5.01
CA VAL A 348 -14.31 -3.85 5.27
C VAL A 348 -13.72 -2.45 5.40
N LEU A 349 -12.60 -2.31 6.12
CA LEU A 349 -11.95 -1.01 6.35
C LEU A 349 -11.28 -0.46 5.07
N LEU A 350 -10.66 -1.32 4.25
CA LEU A 350 -9.96 -0.89 3.04
C LEU A 350 -10.90 -0.64 1.85
N ARG A 351 -12.07 -1.30 1.78
CA ARG A 351 -13.00 -1.20 0.64
C ARG A 351 -13.30 0.24 0.20
N PRO A 352 -13.68 1.18 1.09
CA PRO A 352 -13.98 2.56 0.67
C PRO A 352 -12.80 3.25 -0.02
N SER A 353 -11.58 3.06 0.50
CA SER A 353 -10.36 3.65 -0.10
C SER A 353 -10.07 3.10 -1.49
N VAL A 354 -10.30 1.80 -1.69
CA VAL A 354 -10.04 1.12 -2.96
C VAL A 354 -11.05 1.55 -4.02
N GLU A 355 -12.33 1.62 -3.65
CA GLU A 355 -13.38 2.10 -4.53
C GLU A 355 -13.17 3.56 -4.93
N GLU A 356 -12.70 4.41 -4.01
CA GLU A 356 -12.35 5.81 -4.28
C GLU A 356 -11.20 5.93 -5.30
N VAL A 357 -10.14 5.12 -5.14
CA VAL A 357 -8.99 5.09 -6.05
C VAL A 357 -9.36 4.53 -7.42
N LEU A 358 -10.15 3.44 -7.46
CA LEU A 358 -10.65 2.86 -8.72
C LEU A 358 -11.53 3.85 -9.49
N GLU A 359 -12.44 4.54 -8.79
CA GLU A 359 -13.31 5.55 -9.40
C GLU A 359 -12.51 6.74 -9.96
N SER A 360 -11.51 7.20 -9.22
CA SER A 360 -10.65 8.31 -9.66
C SER A 360 -9.77 7.92 -10.85
N ASN A 361 -9.22 6.70 -10.85
CA ASN A 361 -8.49 6.15 -12.00
C ASN A 361 -9.40 5.94 -13.21
N PHE A 362 -10.65 5.51 -13.02
CA PHE A 362 -11.63 5.43 -14.10
C PHE A 362 -11.95 6.81 -14.70
N ARG A 363 -12.13 7.84 -13.87
CA ARG A 363 -12.33 9.22 -14.34
C ARG A 363 -11.12 9.73 -15.13
N ARG A 364 -9.89 9.42 -14.71
CA ARG A 364 -8.68 9.69 -15.50
C ARG A 364 -8.71 8.95 -16.83
N ALA A 365 -8.89 7.63 -16.80
CA ALA A 365 -8.93 6.77 -17.98
C ALA A 365 -9.95 7.28 -19.01
N ARG A 366 -11.16 7.64 -18.56
CA ARG A 366 -12.20 8.20 -19.42
C ARG A 366 -11.76 9.50 -20.10
N ARG A 367 -11.13 10.43 -19.38
CA ARG A 367 -10.58 11.66 -19.97
C ARG A 367 -9.51 11.35 -21.01
N VAL A 368 -8.58 10.43 -20.73
CA VAL A 368 -7.49 10.12 -21.68
C VAL A 368 -8.00 9.39 -22.93
N VAL A 369 -8.98 8.49 -22.78
CA VAL A 369 -9.63 7.83 -23.93
C VAL A 369 -10.36 8.84 -24.83
N LEU A 370 -10.98 9.88 -24.25
CA LEU A 370 -11.89 10.79 -24.96
C LEU A 370 -11.31 12.16 -25.34
N ASP A 371 -10.38 12.75 -24.58
CA ASP A 371 -10.04 14.19 -24.66
C ASP A 371 -8.69 14.53 -25.33
N MET A 372 -8.03 13.60 -26.04
CA MET A 372 -6.77 13.86 -26.77
C MET A 372 -5.67 14.61 -25.96
N ALA A 373 -5.58 14.38 -24.65
CA ALA A 373 -4.44 14.86 -23.86
C ALA A 373 -3.22 13.96 -24.09
N GLU A 374 -2.06 14.60 -24.26
CA GLU A 374 -0.70 14.11 -24.57
C GLU A 374 -0.50 12.59 -24.73
N CYS A 375 -0.04 12.23 -25.94
CA CYS A 375 0.20 10.88 -26.43
C CYS A 375 1.24 10.14 -25.56
N CYS A 376 0.84 9.04 -24.91
CA CYS A 376 1.78 8.08 -24.34
C CYS A 376 2.50 7.32 -25.46
N PRO A 377 3.78 6.91 -25.29
CA PRO A 377 4.46 6.06 -26.25
C PRO A 377 3.71 4.72 -26.37
N LEU A 378 3.05 4.52 -27.52
CA LEU A 378 2.18 3.38 -27.78
C LEU A 378 2.99 2.08 -27.80
N SER A 379 2.51 1.05 -27.08
CA SER A 379 3.13 -0.27 -27.07
C SER A 379 3.00 -0.95 -28.44
N PRO A 380 4.07 -1.51 -29.03
CA PRO A 380 4.04 -2.17 -30.34
C PRO A 380 3.10 -3.39 -30.42
N GLN A 381 2.67 -3.93 -29.29
CA GLN A 381 1.95 -5.21 -29.23
C GLN A 381 0.56 -5.19 -29.89
N PHE A 382 -0.14 -4.06 -29.82
CA PHE A 382 -1.47 -3.92 -30.43
C PHE A 382 -1.44 -3.38 -31.86
N ALA A 383 -0.31 -2.80 -32.26
CA ALA A 383 -0.17 -2.23 -33.59
C ALA A 383 -0.35 -3.30 -34.67
N SER A 384 0.12 -4.53 -34.46
CA SER A 384 0.00 -5.59 -35.48
C SER A 384 -1.45 -6.02 -35.73
N SER A 385 -2.24 -6.27 -34.68
CA SER A 385 -3.63 -6.75 -34.82
C SER A 385 -4.57 -5.65 -35.32
N LEU A 386 -4.37 -4.41 -34.87
CA LEU A 386 -5.23 -3.29 -35.26
C LEU A 386 -4.84 -2.69 -36.63
N SER A 387 -3.56 -2.77 -37.05
CA SER A 387 -3.12 -2.26 -38.36
C SER A 387 -3.53 -3.17 -39.52
N ALA A 388 -3.79 -4.46 -39.29
CA ALA A 388 -4.25 -5.39 -40.34
C ALA A 388 -5.62 -4.98 -40.93
N ILE A 389 -6.40 -4.21 -40.17
CA ILE A 389 -7.77 -3.80 -40.48
C ILE A 389 -7.81 -2.41 -41.13
N ALA A 390 -6.69 -1.67 -41.07
CA ALA A 390 -6.60 -0.25 -41.36
C ALA A 390 -5.89 0.01 -42.70
N SER A 391 -6.56 0.70 -43.63
CA SER A 391 -5.92 1.29 -44.82
C SER A 391 -5.09 2.53 -44.42
N SER A 392 -4.17 3.00 -45.27
CA SER A 392 -3.22 4.09 -44.97
C SER A 392 -3.85 5.42 -44.52
N SER A 393 -5.17 5.62 -44.68
CA SER A 393 -5.93 6.79 -44.22
C SER A 393 -6.52 6.67 -42.79
N SER A 394 -6.41 5.51 -42.14
CA SER A 394 -7.10 5.20 -40.87
C SER A 394 -6.20 5.20 -39.62
N SER A 395 -5.05 5.89 -39.67
CA SER A 395 -4.08 5.94 -38.57
C SER A 395 -4.67 6.40 -37.22
N MET A 396 -5.55 7.41 -37.24
CA MET A 396 -6.17 7.94 -36.01
C MET A 396 -7.16 6.96 -35.36
N LEU A 397 -7.80 6.10 -36.16
CA LEU A 397 -8.71 5.06 -35.67
C LEU A 397 -7.95 3.96 -34.94
N VAL A 398 -6.87 3.47 -35.55
CA VAL A 398 -5.95 2.51 -34.93
C VAL A 398 -5.35 3.10 -33.66
N GLU A 399 -4.96 4.38 -33.69
CA GLU A 399 -4.47 5.09 -32.50
C GLU A 399 -5.50 5.14 -31.37
N SER A 400 -6.77 5.36 -31.68
CA SER A 400 -7.85 5.36 -30.68
C SER A 400 -8.02 3.99 -30.00
N GLY A 401 -7.97 2.91 -30.78
CA GLY A 401 -8.07 1.54 -30.28
C GLY A 401 -6.85 1.13 -29.45
N MET A 402 -5.65 1.49 -29.92
CA MET A 402 -4.40 1.29 -29.17
C MET A 402 -4.41 2.06 -27.84
N ARG A 403 -4.89 3.30 -27.83
CA ARG A 403 -4.99 4.12 -26.63
C ARG A 403 -5.96 3.52 -25.60
N PHE A 404 -7.14 3.08 -26.05
CA PHE A 404 -8.09 2.38 -25.19
C PHE A 404 -7.44 1.15 -24.55
N MET A 405 -6.82 0.29 -25.35
CA MET A 405 -6.17 -0.92 -24.85
C MET A 405 -5.00 -0.63 -23.91
N HIS A 406 -4.18 0.37 -24.21
CA HIS A 406 -3.07 0.78 -23.34
C HIS A 406 -3.54 1.23 -21.96
N ILE A 407 -4.62 2.01 -21.89
CA ILE A 407 -5.18 2.48 -20.61
C ILE A 407 -5.78 1.31 -19.82
N VAL A 408 -6.47 0.39 -20.49
CA VAL A 408 -6.97 -0.82 -19.83
C VAL A 408 -5.82 -1.63 -19.27
N GLU A 409 -4.78 -1.90 -20.06
CA GLU A 409 -3.60 -2.60 -19.57
C GLU A 409 -2.96 -1.89 -18.40
N GLU A 410 -2.71 -0.57 -18.50
CA GLU A 410 -2.12 0.24 -17.43
C GLU A 410 -2.85 0.05 -16.10
N ILE A 411 -4.20 0.02 -16.12
CA ILE A 411 -5.02 -0.29 -14.94
C ILE A 411 -4.78 -1.72 -14.46
N LEU A 412 -4.84 -2.69 -15.37
CA LEU A 412 -4.67 -4.11 -15.04
C LEU A 412 -3.28 -4.44 -14.49
N GLU A 413 -2.22 -3.76 -14.94
CA GLU A 413 -0.85 -3.99 -14.46
C GLU A 413 -0.67 -3.60 -12.99
N GLN A 414 -1.45 -2.63 -12.48
CA GLN A 414 -1.35 -2.19 -11.09
C GLN A 414 -1.95 -3.20 -10.10
N LEU A 415 -2.81 -4.11 -10.59
CA LEU A 415 -3.58 -5.02 -9.77
C LEU A 415 -2.76 -6.24 -9.35
N THR A 416 -2.79 -6.52 -8.05
CA THR A 416 -2.20 -7.71 -7.44
C THR A 416 -3.22 -8.86 -7.47
N PRO A 417 -2.74 -10.12 -7.37
CA PRO A 417 -3.62 -11.31 -7.32
C PRO A 417 -4.76 -11.20 -6.32
N THR A 418 -4.46 -10.71 -5.11
CA THR A 418 -5.46 -10.61 -4.05
C THR A 418 -6.48 -9.50 -4.30
N VAL A 419 -6.11 -8.41 -4.98
CA VAL A 419 -7.09 -7.39 -5.39
C VAL A 419 -7.99 -7.92 -6.52
N SER A 420 -7.42 -8.60 -7.51
CA SER A 420 -8.21 -9.28 -8.55
C SER A 420 -9.22 -10.28 -7.95
N LEU A 421 -8.84 -10.96 -6.87
CA LEU A 421 -9.68 -11.91 -6.15
C LEU A 421 -10.89 -11.22 -5.45
N HIS A 422 -10.65 -10.11 -4.76
CA HIS A 422 -11.66 -9.49 -3.88
C HIS A 422 -12.43 -8.34 -4.53
N PHE A 423 -11.86 -7.69 -5.53
CA PHE A 423 -12.40 -6.49 -6.19
C PHE A 423 -12.50 -6.66 -7.71
N GLY A 424 -12.27 -7.87 -8.25
CA GLY A 424 -12.30 -8.17 -9.68
C GLY A 424 -13.59 -7.69 -10.36
N GLY A 425 -14.75 -7.97 -9.76
CA GLY A 425 -16.04 -7.48 -10.26
C GLY A 425 -16.14 -5.98 -10.40
N ASN A 426 -15.65 -5.23 -9.40
CA ASN A 426 -15.64 -3.77 -9.43
C ASN A 426 -14.73 -3.26 -10.56
N VAL A 427 -13.57 -3.87 -10.74
CA VAL A 427 -12.63 -3.55 -11.83
C VAL A 427 -13.26 -3.84 -13.20
N LEU A 428 -13.82 -5.04 -13.38
CA LEU A 428 -14.47 -5.44 -14.63
C LEU A 428 -15.65 -4.51 -14.99
N ASN A 429 -16.45 -4.11 -14.01
CA ASN A 429 -17.52 -3.14 -14.20
C ASN A 429 -17.01 -1.76 -14.61
N ARG A 430 -15.87 -1.29 -14.07
CA ARG A 430 -15.25 -0.03 -14.49
C ARG A 430 -14.69 -0.10 -15.91
N ILE A 431 -14.08 -1.23 -16.28
CA ILE A 431 -13.62 -1.48 -17.65
C ILE A 431 -14.79 -1.53 -18.63
N LEU A 432 -15.90 -2.19 -18.24
CA LEU A 432 -17.13 -2.23 -19.03
C LEU A 432 -17.68 -0.82 -19.26
N GLN A 433 -17.76 0.01 -18.22
CA GLN A 433 -18.21 1.40 -18.35
C GLN A 433 -17.28 2.23 -19.25
N LEU A 434 -15.99 1.93 -19.27
CA LEU A 434 -15.02 2.60 -20.15
C LEU A 434 -15.24 2.16 -21.60
N PHE A 435 -15.46 0.86 -21.82
CA PHE A 435 -15.78 0.30 -23.12
C PHE A 435 -17.09 0.88 -23.67
N ASP A 436 -18.14 0.98 -22.85
CA ASP A 436 -19.41 1.61 -23.24
C ASP A 436 -19.20 3.06 -23.70
N LYS A 437 -18.40 3.83 -22.96
CA LYS A 437 -18.09 5.23 -23.31
C LYS A 437 -17.26 5.33 -24.59
N TYR A 438 -16.38 4.38 -24.83
CA TYR A 438 -15.63 4.26 -26.07
C TYR A 438 -16.55 3.91 -27.25
N MET A 439 -17.46 2.94 -27.09
CA MET A 439 -18.48 2.60 -28.10
C MET A 439 -19.41 3.77 -28.42
N ASP A 440 -19.83 4.54 -27.41
CA ASP A 440 -20.59 5.78 -27.58
C ASP A 440 -19.81 6.79 -28.45
N ALA A 441 -18.49 6.92 -28.25
CA ALA A 441 -17.64 7.81 -29.02
C ALA A 441 -17.46 7.33 -30.47
N LEU A 442 -17.28 6.02 -30.68
CA LEU A 442 -17.24 5.43 -32.03
C LEU A 442 -18.58 5.61 -32.76
N THR A 443 -19.70 5.49 -32.06
CA THR A 443 -21.04 5.71 -32.63
C THR A 443 -21.20 7.16 -33.09
N ARG A 444 -20.73 8.13 -32.32
CA ARG A 444 -20.73 9.56 -32.70
C ARG A 444 -19.78 9.89 -33.85
N ALA A 445 -18.77 9.06 -34.10
CA ALA A 445 -17.85 9.25 -35.22
C ALA A 445 -18.44 8.78 -36.56
N LEU A 446 -19.51 7.98 -36.55
CA LEU A 446 -20.25 7.59 -37.74
C LEU A 446 -21.17 8.74 -38.23
N PRO A 447 -21.36 8.92 -39.54
CA PRO A 447 -22.19 10.01 -40.09
C PRO A 447 -23.66 9.94 -39.65
N GLY A 448 -24.26 11.05 -39.22
CA GLY A 448 -25.68 11.11 -38.86
C GLY A 448 -26.59 11.55 -40.04
N PRO A 449 -27.86 11.11 -40.11
CA PRO A 449 -28.80 11.56 -41.13
C PRO A 449 -29.24 13.04 -40.98
N SER A 450 -28.90 13.72 -39.87
CA SER A 450 -29.30 15.10 -39.57
C SER A 450 -28.15 16.12 -39.59
N ASP A 451 -26.98 15.75 -40.09
CA ASP A 451 -25.80 16.65 -40.08
C ASP A 451 -25.86 17.78 -41.13
N ASP A 452 -26.99 17.96 -41.84
CA ASP A 452 -27.21 19.04 -42.80
C ASP A 452 -27.91 20.28 -42.18
N ASP A 453 -28.42 20.17 -40.94
CA ASP A 453 -28.97 21.32 -40.22
C ASP A 453 -27.89 21.99 -39.35
N ASN A 454 -27.27 23.00 -39.94
CA ASN A 454 -26.37 23.95 -39.30
C ASN A 454 -27.04 24.65 -38.10
N LEU A 455 -26.88 24.10 -36.89
CA LEU A 455 -27.12 24.82 -35.63
C LEU A 455 -25.81 24.85 -34.80
N PRO A 456 -25.22 26.02 -34.51
CA PRO A 456 -23.83 26.09 -34.06
C PRO A 456 -23.57 25.79 -32.58
N GLU A 457 -24.57 25.40 -31.78
CA GLU A 457 -24.50 25.59 -30.32
C GLU A 457 -24.17 24.37 -29.45
N LEU A 458 -23.90 23.18 -30.01
CA LEU A 458 -23.39 22.04 -29.22
C LEU A 458 -22.48 21.14 -30.06
N LYS A 459 -21.43 21.72 -30.63
CA LYS A 459 -20.36 20.93 -31.25
C LYS A 459 -19.42 20.43 -30.15
N GLU A 460 -19.83 19.39 -29.42
CA GLU A 460 -18.83 18.51 -28.80
C GLU A 460 -17.93 18.03 -29.94
N VAL A 461 -16.66 18.41 -29.89
CA VAL A 461 -15.69 18.12 -30.95
C VAL A 461 -15.55 16.60 -31.04
N ALA A 462 -16.17 15.98 -32.05
CA ALA A 462 -15.98 14.56 -32.32
C ALA A 462 -14.48 14.32 -32.60
N LEU A 463 -13.86 13.36 -31.88
CA LEU A 463 -12.42 13.04 -31.97
C LEU A 463 -11.95 12.83 -33.42
N PHE A 464 -12.82 12.25 -34.26
CA PHE A 464 -12.64 12.03 -35.68
C PHE A 464 -14.03 11.74 -36.29
N ARG A 465 -14.16 11.87 -37.61
CA ARG A 465 -15.38 11.54 -38.36
C ARG A 465 -15.03 10.56 -39.47
N ALA A 466 -15.70 9.41 -39.53
CA ALA A 466 -15.51 8.45 -40.61
C ALA A 466 -16.39 8.84 -41.80
N GLU A 467 -15.79 9.47 -42.82
CA GLU A 467 -16.52 9.98 -43.97
C GLU A 467 -16.62 8.92 -45.08
N THR A 468 -15.66 8.00 -45.16
CA THR A 468 -15.63 6.94 -46.17
C THR A 468 -16.20 5.62 -45.65
N ASP A 469 -16.77 4.81 -46.54
CA ASP A 469 -17.26 3.45 -46.21
C ASP A 469 -16.14 2.57 -45.63
N SER A 470 -14.90 2.74 -46.11
CA SER A 470 -13.73 2.04 -45.58
C SER A 470 -13.39 2.42 -44.15
N GLU A 471 -13.53 3.70 -43.77
CA GLU A 471 -13.28 4.16 -42.40
C GLU A 471 -14.39 3.69 -41.45
N GLN A 472 -15.64 3.68 -41.91
CA GLN A 472 -16.77 3.19 -41.12
C GLN A 472 -16.67 1.67 -40.88
N LEU A 473 -16.25 0.89 -41.87
CA LEU A 473 -15.95 -0.53 -41.71
C LEU A 473 -14.73 -0.77 -40.80
N ALA A 474 -13.70 0.09 -40.87
CA ALA A 474 -12.55 0.01 -39.98
C ALA A 474 -12.93 0.26 -38.51
N ILE A 475 -13.84 1.20 -38.22
CA ILE A 475 -14.39 1.41 -36.86
C ILE A 475 -14.99 0.11 -36.31
N LEU A 476 -15.84 -0.56 -37.10
CA LEU A 476 -16.47 -1.81 -36.69
C LEU A 476 -15.45 -2.92 -36.50
N GLY A 477 -14.49 -3.05 -37.42
CA GLY A 477 -13.43 -4.06 -37.33
C GLY A 477 -12.55 -3.88 -36.09
N ILE A 478 -12.14 -2.65 -35.79
CA ILE A 478 -11.36 -2.32 -34.59
C ILE A 478 -12.18 -2.61 -33.31
N ALA A 479 -13.43 -2.16 -33.27
CA ALA A 479 -14.31 -2.39 -32.12
C ALA A 479 -14.55 -3.90 -31.87
N PHE A 480 -14.75 -4.67 -32.93
CA PHE A 480 -14.91 -6.13 -32.86
C PHE A 480 -13.62 -6.82 -32.39
N THR A 481 -12.45 -6.41 -32.90
CA THR A 481 -11.16 -6.97 -32.51
C THR A 481 -10.85 -6.72 -31.04
N ILE A 482 -11.20 -5.52 -30.53
CA ILE A 482 -11.10 -5.21 -29.10
C ILE A 482 -12.04 -6.10 -28.29
N LEU A 483 -13.30 -6.24 -28.71
CA LEU A 483 -14.32 -7.03 -28.04
C LEU A 483 -13.97 -8.52 -27.94
N ASP A 484 -13.60 -9.13 -29.06
CA ASP A 484 -13.51 -10.59 -29.19
C ASP A 484 -12.14 -11.11 -28.72
N GLU A 485 -11.06 -10.40 -29.09
CA GLU A 485 -9.70 -10.84 -28.87
C GLU A 485 -8.98 -10.03 -27.79
N LEU A 486 -8.74 -8.74 -28.02
CA LEU A 486 -7.74 -7.99 -27.25
C LEU A 486 -8.15 -7.80 -25.79
N LEU A 487 -9.37 -7.33 -25.53
CA LEU A 487 -9.84 -7.02 -24.19
C LEU A 487 -10.04 -8.30 -23.34
N PRO A 488 -10.70 -9.37 -23.84
CA PRO A 488 -10.77 -10.63 -23.12
C PRO A 488 -9.39 -11.23 -22.84
N ASN A 489 -8.46 -11.20 -23.80
CA ASN A 489 -7.12 -11.75 -23.62
C ASN A 489 -6.29 -10.95 -22.59
N ALA A 490 -6.39 -9.62 -22.57
CA ALA A 490 -5.75 -8.79 -21.56
C ALA A 490 -6.24 -9.12 -20.14
N VAL A 491 -7.55 -9.31 -19.97
CA VAL A 491 -8.15 -9.72 -18.69
C VAL A 491 -7.76 -11.17 -18.34
N LEU A 492 -7.92 -12.12 -19.26
CA LEU A 492 -7.61 -13.53 -19.01
C LEU A 492 -6.14 -13.75 -18.67
N SER A 493 -5.23 -13.16 -19.44
CA SER A 493 -3.79 -13.29 -19.19
C SER A 493 -3.41 -12.81 -17.79
N ARG A 494 -3.94 -11.67 -17.35
CA ARG A 494 -3.65 -11.09 -16.02
C ARG A 494 -4.31 -11.85 -14.87
N TRP A 495 -5.53 -12.34 -15.03
CA TRP A 495 -6.19 -13.16 -14.01
C TRP A 495 -5.59 -14.57 -13.92
N MET A 496 -5.15 -15.15 -15.03
CA MET A 496 -4.60 -16.52 -15.08
C MET A 496 -3.12 -16.61 -14.68
N LEU A 497 -2.24 -15.67 -15.12
CA LEU A 497 -0.81 -15.65 -14.73
C LEU A 497 -0.63 -15.63 -13.20
N GLN A 498 -1.61 -15.10 -12.49
CA GLN A 498 -1.57 -14.88 -11.06
C GLN A 498 -1.92 -16.15 -10.24
N SER A 499 -2.46 -17.19 -10.88
CA SER A 499 -2.81 -18.48 -10.24
C SER A 499 -1.66 -19.50 -10.19
N GLU A 500 -0.76 -19.50 -11.18
CA GLU A 500 0.32 -20.49 -11.29
C GLU A 500 1.45 -20.28 -10.27
N SER A 501 1.61 -19.07 -9.73
CA SER A 501 2.62 -18.79 -8.69
C SER A 501 2.37 -19.52 -7.36
N LYS A 502 1.15 -20.02 -7.11
CA LYS A 502 0.80 -20.83 -5.93
C LYS A 502 0.78 -22.33 -6.16
N ALA A 503 0.96 -22.81 -7.40
CA ALA A 503 0.91 -24.24 -7.71
C ALA A 503 2.20 -25.01 -7.36
N LYS A 504 3.20 -24.36 -6.76
CA LYS A 504 4.52 -24.95 -6.44
C LYS A 504 4.79 -25.21 -4.95
N GLU A 505 3.80 -25.12 -4.05
CA GLU A 505 3.98 -25.59 -2.66
C GLU A 505 3.05 -26.77 -2.32
N PRO A 506 3.61 -27.95 -1.99
CA PRO A 506 2.82 -29.06 -1.48
C PRO A 506 2.84 -29.01 0.07
N ASN A 507 1.70 -28.62 0.66
CA ASN A 507 1.14 -29.11 1.94
C ASN A 507 0.42 -28.01 2.74
N SER A 508 -0.90 -27.99 2.66
CA SER A 508 -1.76 -28.11 3.85
C SER A 508 -3.20 -28.30 3.41
N GLY A 509 -3.93 -29.13 4.17
CA GLY A 509 -5.20 -29.70 3.78
C GLY A 509 -6.39 -28.73 3.81
N ALA A 510 -7.24 -28.95 2.80
CA ALA A 510 -8.69 -29.00 2.88
C ALA A 510 -9.52 -27.74 3.18
N THR A 511 -10.28 -27.39 2.12
CA THR A 511 -11.72 -27.09 2.12
C THR A 511 -12.20 -25.67 2.45
N GLU A 512 -11.75 -24.66 1.71
CA GLU A 512 -12.60 -23.50 1.32
C GLU A 512 -12.36 -22.97 -0.12
N ASN A 513 -11.29 -23.42 -0.81
CA ASN A 513 -10.82 -22.79 -2.06
C ASN A 513 -11.52 -23.25 -3.35
N VAL A 514 -12.45 -24.21 -3.30
CA VAL A 514 -13.12 -24.76 -4.51
C VAL A 514 -14.31 -23.89 -4.96
N THR A 515 -14.85 -23.04 -4.09
CA THR A 515 -16.01 -22.16 -4.36
C THR A 515 -15.66 -20.93 -5.21
N PHE A 516 -14.37 -20.60 -5.35
CA PHE A 516 -13.92 -19.37 -6.01
C PHE A 516 -13.96 -19.46 -7.55
N ASN A 517 -13.72 -20.65 -8.10
CA ASN A 517 -13.53 -20.83 -9.55
C ASN A 517 -14.85 -20.80 -10.33
N THR A 518 -15.99 -21.06 -9.69
CA THR A 518 -17.31 -21.03 -10.33
C THR A 518 -17.87 -19.62 -10.42
N ASN A 519 -17.73 -18.80 -9.38
CA ASN A 519 -18.32 -17.45 -9.35
C ASN A 519 -17.60 -16.47 -10.27
N ALA A 520 -16.26 -16.49 -10.27
CA ALA A 520 -15.46 -15.67 -11.19
C ALA A 520 -15.72 -16.03 -12.67
N SER A 521 -15.95 -17.31 -12.97
CA SER A 521 -16.29 -17.77 -14.32
C SER A 521 -17.69 -17.28 -14.78
N VAL A 522 -18.67 -17.27 -13.89
CA VAL A 522 -20.02 -16.74 -14.18
C VAL A 522 -19.97 -15.24 -14.42
N GLU A 523 -19.25 -14.50 -13.57
CA GLU A 523 -19.08 -13.05 -13.68
C GLU A 523 -18.38 -12.65 -14.99
N LEU A 524 -17.32 -13.37 -15.40
CA LEU A 524 -16.65 -13.14 -16.68
C LEU A 524 -17.56 -13.42 -17.89
N LYS A 525 -18.41 -14.45 -17.82
CA LYS A 525 -19.38 -14.76 -18.88
C LYS A 525 -20.45 -13.66 -18.99
N GLU A 526 -20.95 -13.18 -17.86
CA GLU A 526 -21.91 -12.08 -17.82
C GLU A 526 -21.28 -10.78 -18.31
N TRP A 527 -20.05 -10.48 -17.91
CA TRP A 527 -19.29 -9.34 -18.41
C TRP A 527 -19.09 -9.38 -19.94
N ARG A 528 -18.71 -10.54 -20.50
CA ARG A 528 -18.58 -10.71 -21.96
C ARG A 528 -19.91 -10.46 -22.69
N LYS A 529 -21.05 -10.88 -22.12
CA LYS A 529 -22.38 -10.58 -22.71
C LYS A 529 -22.67 -9.08 -22.74
N HIS A 530 -22.27 -8.35 -21.70
CA HIS A 530 -22.45 -6.90 -21.67
C HIS A 530 -21.56 -6.19 -22.69
N LEU A 531 -20.30 -6.62 -22.85
CA LEU A 531 -19.43 -6.10 -23.91
C LEU A 531 -20.04 -6.32 -25.31
N GLN A 532 -20.55 -7.52 -25.57
CA GLN A 532 -21.23 -7.84 -26.82
C GLN A 532 -22.44 -6.92 -27.05
N HIS A 533 -23.26 -6.70 -26.03
CA HIS A 533 -24.42 -5.81 -26.12
C HIS A 533 -24.03 -4.37 -26.48
N SER A 534 -22.93 -3.86 -25.94
CA SER A 534 -22.45 -2.51 -26.25
C SER A 534 -21.90 -2.38 -27.67
N PHE A 535 -21.25 -3.44 -28.16
CA PHE A 535 -20.86 -3.51 -29.58
C PHE A 535 -22.07 -3.66 -30.52
N ASP A 536 -23.08 -4.46 -30.14
CA ASP A 536 -24.29 -4.64 -30.94
C ASP A 536 -25.00 -3.30 -31.18
N LYS A 537 -25.00 -2.38 -30.20
CA LYS A 537 -25.53 -1.01 -30.40
C LYS A 537 -24.79 -0.24 -31.50
N LEU A 538 -23.46 -0.33 -31.54
CA LEU A 538 -22.64 0.30 -32.57
C LEU A 538 -22.93 -0.33 -33.95
N ARG A 539 -22.97 -1.67 -34.00
CA ARG A 539 -23.29 -2.42 -35.23
C ARG A 539 -24.68 -2.04 -35.75
N ASP A 540 -25.69 -2.04 -34.88
CA ASP A 540 -27.07 -1.73 -35.25
C ASP A 540 -27.18 -0.28 -35.76
N HIS A 541 -26.47 0.67 -35.13
CA HIS A 541 -26.39 2.06 -35.62
C HIS A 541 -25.77 2.14 -37.02
N PHE A 542 -24.63 1.49 -37.25
CA PHE A 542 -24.00 1.42 -38.56
C PHE A 542 -24.92 0.79 -39.61
N CYS A 543 -25.55 -0.36 -39.31
CA CYS A 543 -26.45 -1.03 -40.23
C CYS A 543 -27.67 -0.17 -40.58
N LEU A 544 -28.30 0.47 -39.59
CA LEU A 544 -29.41 1.39 -39.83
C LEU A 544 -29.01 2.56 -40.72
N GLN A 545 -27.85 3.16 -40.45
CA GLN A 545 -27.34 4.27 -41.25
C GLN A 545 -27.00 3.84 -42.68
N TYR A 546 -26.37 2.67 -42.86
CA TYR A 546 -26.07 2.11 -44.17
C TYR A 546 -27.36 1.86 -44.96
N ILE A 547 -28.37 1.23 -44.34
CA ILE A 547 -29.68 1.01 -44.94
C ILE A 547 -30.35 2.34 -45.33
N VAL A 548 -30.30 3.36 -44.47
CA VAL A 548 -30.88 4.68 -44.77
C VAL A 548 -30.17 5.34 -45.95
N THR A 549 -28.83 5.32 -45.98
CA THR A 549 -28.01 5.86 -47.08
C THR A 549 -28.18 5.07 -48.38
N PHE A 550 -28.50 3.79 -48.26
CA PHE A 550 -28.82 2.92 -49.39
C PHE A 550 -30.19 3.24 -50.00
N ILE A 551 -31.22 3.43 -49.16
CA ILE A 551 -32.60 3.69 -49.57
C ILE A 551 -32.81 5.14 -50.03
N TYR A 552 -32.14 6.11 -49.41
CA TYR A 552 -32.31 7.54 -49.67
C TYR A 552 -31.02 8.17 -50.22
N SER A 553 -31.15 9.09 -51.19
CA SER A 553 -30.04 9.92 -51.64
C SER A 553 -29.73 10.99 -50.60
N ARG A 554 -28.52 11.58 -50.69
CA ARG A 554 -28.11 12.69 -49.83
C ARG A 554 -29.03 13.92 -49.94
N GLU A 555 -29.83 14.03 -51.01
CA GLU A 555 -30.85 15.07 -51.18
C GLU A 555 -32.26 14.66 -50.70
N GLY A 556 -32.40 13.57 -49.94
CA GLY A 556 -33.67 13.10 -49.39
C GLY A 556 -34.62 12.42 -50.40
N LYS A 557 -34.15 12.17 -51.63
CA LYS A 557 -34.93 11.45 -52.65
C LYS A 557 -34.75 9.94 -52.47
N THR A 558 -35.84 9.18 -52.54
CA THR A 558 -35.77 7.72 -52.50
C THR A 558 -34.98 7.19 -53.70
N ARG A 559 -33.81 6.56 -53.46
CA ARG A 559 -33.04 5.80 -54.47
C ARG A 559 -33.81 4.55 -54.91
N LEU A 560 -34.69 4.04 -54.04
CA LEU A 560 -35.69 3.02 -54.36
C LEU A 560 -37.02 3.70 -54.68
N ASN A 561 -37.38 3.79 -55.96
CA ASN A 561 -38.70 4.27 -56.39
C ASN A 561 -39.37 3.18 -57.24
N ALA A 562 -40.68 2.95 -57.05
CA ALA A 562 -41.47 2.06 -57.91
C ALA A 562 -41.41 2.49 -59.39
N HIS A 563 -41.20 3.79 -59.64
CA HIS A 563 -40.93 4.32 -60.98
C HIS A 563 -39.68 3.75 -61.64
N ILE A 564 -38.72 3.14 -60.94
CA ILE A 564 -37.55 2.48 -61.56
C ILE A 564 -37.98 1.22 -62.34
N TYR A 565 -39.06 0.56 -61.90
CA TYR A 565 -39.65 -0.61 -62.56
C TYR A 565 -40.80 -0.24 -63.51
N LEU A 566 -41.29 1.00 -63.44
CA LEU A 566 -42.44 1.50 -64.19
C LEU A 566 -42.09 2.61 -65.19
N SER A 567 -40.85 3.13 -65.16
CA SER A 567 -40.41 4.20 -66.05
C SER A 567 -40.15 3.64 -67.43
N ASP A 568 -41.12 3.87 -68.31
CA ASP A 568 -41.03 3.68 -69.74
C ASP A 568 -40.12 4.73 -70.41
N ASN A 569 -38.95 5.02 -69.84
CA ASN A 569 -37.96 5.90 -70.46
C ASN A 569 -37.18 5.08 -71.50
N ARG A 570 -37.89 4.76 -72.58
CA ARG A 570 -37.43 4.05 -73.77
C ARG A 570 -36.51 4.96 -74.59
N GLU A 571 -35.23 5.07 -74.25
CA GLU A 571 -34.30 5.61 -75.25
C GLU A 571 -32.90 4.99 -75.27
N ASP A 572 -32.50 4.20 -74.27
CA ASP A 572 -31.19 3.53 -74.34
C ASP A 572 -31.22 2.07 -73.83
N LEU A 573 -30.73 1.18 -74.70
CA LEU A 573 -30.24 -0.20 -74.48
C LEU A 573 -31.19 -1.38 -74.76
N TYR A 574 -30.87 -2.07 -75.87
CA TYR A 574 -31.04 -3.49 -76.24
C TYR A 574 -31.94 -4.38 -75.36
N TRP A 575 -33.04 -4.84 -75.97
CA TRP A 575 -34.03 -5.79 -75.46
C TRP A 575 -33.58 -7.28 -75.50
N ASP A 576 -32.44 -7.64 -74.91
CA ASP A 576 -32.02 -9.06 -74.85
C ASP A 576 -31.73 -9.59 -73.43
N SER A 577 -32.13 -8.85 -72.40
CA SER A 577 -32.03 -9.30 -71.01
C SER A 577 -33.40 -9.16 -70.31
N ASP A 578 -33.86 -10.25 -69.69
CA ASP A 578 -35.03 -10.25 -68.80
C ASP A 578 -34.96 -9.07 -67.80
N PRO A 579 -36.09 -8.48 -67.38
CA PRO A 579 -36.09 -7.37 -66.44
C PRO A 579 -35.46 -7.80 -65.13
N LEU A 580 -34.19 -7.42 -64.94
CA LEU A 580 -33.47 -7.68 -63.70
C LEU A 580 -34.02 -6.76 -62.60
N PRO A 581 -34.00 -7.21 -61.32
CA PRO A 581 -34.28 -6.34 -60.18
C PRO A 581 -33.41 -5.07 -60.26
N SER A 582 -33.85 -3.94 -59.69
CA SER A 582 -33.05 -2.72 -59.66
C SER A 582 -31.68 -2.99 -59.00
N LEU A 583 -30.63 -2.26 -59.39
CA LEU A 583 -29.29 -2.39 -58.77
C LEU A 583 -29.34 -2.47 -57.23
N PRO A 584 -30.15 -1.64 -56.52
CA PRO A 584 -30.34 -1.79 -55.08
C PRO A 584 -30.91 -3.14 -54.64
N PHE A 585 -31.82 -3.73 -55.41
CA PHE A 585 -32.42 -5.03 -55.08
C PHE A 585 -31.48 -6.20 -55.39
N GLN A 586 -30.65 -6.07 -56.43
CA GLN A 586 -29.55 -7.01 -56.72
C GLN A 586 -28.47 -6.95 -55.64
N SER A 587 -28.07 -5.75 -55.21
CA SER A 587 -27.13 -5.59 -54.10
C SER A 587 -27.69 -6.10 -52.78
N LEU A 588 -29.00 -6.04 -52.53
CA LEU A 588 -29.62 -6.62 -51.33
C LEU A 588 -29.61 -8.16 -51.36
N LEU A 589 -29.85 -8.76 -52.52
CA LEU A 589 -29.72 -10.21 -52.75
C LEU A 589 -28.25 -10.68 -52.70
N GLU A 590 -27.31 -9.86 -53.20
CA GLU A 590 -25.87 -10.07 -53.02
C GLU A 590 -25.44 -9.84 -51.58
N ILE A 591 -26.06 -8.93 -50.83
CA ILE A 591 -25.84 -8.71 -49.39
C ILE A 591 -26.39 -9.88 -48.58
N ASP A 592 -27.49 -10.53 -48.96
CA ASP A 592 -27.88 -11.80 -48.35
C ASP A 592 -26.84 -12.90 -48.61
N PHE A 593 -26.24 -12.91 -49.81
CA PHE A 593 -25.11 -13.79 -50.15
C PHE A 593 -23.81 -13.42 -49.42
N LEU A 594 -23.59 -12.13 -49.15
CA LEU A 594 -22.47 -11.59 -48.37
C LEU A 594 -22.70 -11.75 -46.87
N ASN A 595 -23.94 -11.76 -46.37
CA ASN A 595 -24.29 -12.13 -45.01
C ASN A 595 -24.13 -13.63 -44.81
N GLU A 596 -24.44 -14.46 -45.82
CA GLU A 596 -24.07 -15.87 -45.84
C GLU A 596 -22.54 -16.05 -45.93
N ALA A 597 -21.84 -15.27 -46.75
CA ALA A 597 -20.38 -15.34 -46.87
C ALA A 597 -19.66 -14.81 -45.63
N VAL A 598 -20.17 -13.76 -44.98
CA VAL A 598 -19.67 -13.21 -43.71
C VAL A 598 -20.03 -14.14 -42.57
N ALA A 599 -21.21 -14.77 -42.55
CA ALA A 599 -21.53 -15.83 -41.60
C ALA A 599 -20.63 -17.06 -41.80
N VAL A 600 -20.30 -17.42 -43.05
CA VAL A 600 -19.37 -18.51 -43.38
C VAL A 600 -17.93 -18.15 -43.01
N ILE A 601 -17.47 -16.92 -43.27
CA ILE A 601 -16.14 -16.43 -42.89
C ILE A 601 -16.01 -16.28 -41.37
N CYS A 602 -17.04 -15.77 -40.67
CA CYS A 602 -17.11 -15.73 -39.21
C CYS A 602 -17.33 -17.12 -38.56
N SER A 603 -17.66 -18.16 -39.33
CA SER A 603 -17.74 -19.54 -38.83
C SER A 603 -16.50 -20.39 -39.16
N LEU A 604 -15.61 -19.89 -40.02
CA LEU A 604 -14.35 -20.53 -40.45
C LEU A 604 -13.10 -19.92 -39.79
N ILE A 605 -13.24 -18.84 -39.04
CA ILE A 605 -12.27 -18.30 -38.07
C ILE A 605 -12.76 -18.71 -36.68
#